data_AF-A0A1G7MUZ5-F1
#
_entry.id   AF-A0A1G7MUZ5-F1
#
_cell.length_a   1.000
_cell.length_b   1.000
_cell.length_c   1.000
_cell.angle_alpha   90.00
_cell.angle_beta   90.00
_cell.angle_gamma   90.00
#
_symmetry.space_group_name_H-M   'P 1'
#
loop_
_entity.id
_entity.type
_entity.pdbx_description
1 polymer ?
#
loop_
_entity_poly.entity_id
_entity_poly.type
_entity_poly.pdbx_seq_one_letter_code
_entity_poly.pdbx_strand_id
1 'polypeptide(L)'
;MSVATEAAQIRDLFETIEEIESVASSLAEDDERRRKLDGVVARTLRQAPPVRPVVAGELLDLTEKTVKAWAREGVLAIHSQEPRMLLDTVRLHEVLHLVADLRRAGKTRGLLDEVHRRLSDQSLLDRADLATSLDEMRSGKGRVVRTA
;
A
#
# COMPACT_ATOMS: atom_id res chain seq x y z
N MET A 1 -10.93 -20.80 12.89
CA MET A 1 -10.94 -19.36 13.23
C MET A 1 -12.08 -18.71 12.48
N SER A 2 -12.93 -17.92 13.15
CA SER A 2 -14.02 -17.20 12.47
C SER A 2 -13.44 -16.06 11.62
N VAL A 3 -14.21 -15.57 10.64
CA VAL A 3 -13.81 -14.39 9.84
C VAL A 3 -13.63 -13.16 10.73
N ALA A 4 -14.55 -12.94 11.67
CA ALA A 4 -14.49 -11.81 12.59
C ALA A 4 -13.24 -11.81 13.49
N THR A 5 -12.80 -12.99 13.97
CA THR A 5 -11.57 -13.09 14.76
C THR A 5 -10.33 -12.80 13.92
N GLU A 6 -10.27 -13.29 12.68
CA GLU A 6 -9.16 -12.97 11.78
C GLU A 6 -9.13 -11.48 11.43
N ALA A 7 -10.29 -10.88 11.14
CA ALA A 7 -10.40 -9.46 10.86
C ALA A 7 -9.99 -8.59 12.04
N ALA A 8 -10.35 -8.97 13.27
CA ALA A 8 -9.88 -8.29 14.48
C ALA A 8 -8.35 -8.38 14.61
N GLN A 9 -7.75 -9.56 14.44
CA GLN A 9 -6.31 -9.74 14.54
C GLN A 9 -5.53 -8.92 13.50
N ILE A 10 -6.00 -8.88 12.25
CA ILE A 10 -5.35 -8.09 11.20
C ILE A 10 -5.55 -6.59 11.46
N ARG A 11 -6.71 -6.18 11.98
CA ARG A 11 -6.97 -4.79 12.37
C ARG A 11 -6.02 -4.35 13.48
N ASP A 12 -5.92 -5.11 14.56
CA ASP A 12 -5.03 -4.81 15.69
C ASP A 12 -3.56 -4.73 15.24
N LEU A 13 -3.15 -5.62 14.32
CA LEU A 13 -1.83 -5.59 13.70
C LEU A 13 -1.60 -4.29 12.94
N PHE A 14 -2.55 -3.89 12.09
CA PHE A 14 -2.45 -2.67 11.31
C PHE A 14 -2.47 -1.43 12.20
N GLU A 15 -3.37 -1.33 13.19
CA GLU A 15 -3.38 -0.23 14.15
C GLU A 15 -2.02 -0.08 14.86
N THR A 16 -1.40 -1.19 15.28
CA THR A 16 -0.05 -1.18 15.87
C THR A 16 1.00 -0.64 14.90
N ILE A 17 0.91 -1.02 13.61
CA ILE A 17 1.83 -0.54 12.58
C ILE A 17 1.63 0.95 12.33
N GLU A 18 0.38 1.42 12.23
CA GLU A 18 0.04 2.82 12.03
C GLU A 18 0.59 3.69 13.18
N GLU A 19 0.53 3.22 14.42
CA GLU A 19 1.16 3.90 15.55
C GLU A 19 2.68 4.04 15.39
N ILE A 20 3.35 2.96 14.97
CA ILE A 20 4.80 2.96 14.74
C ILE A 20 5.16 3.93 13.60
N GLU A 21 4.43 3.88 12.49
CA GLU A 21 4.62 4.77 11.33
C GLU A 21 4.36 6.24 11.71
N SER A 22 3.35 6.51 12.54
CA SER A 22 3.08 7.84 13.06
C SER A 22 4.26 8.37 13.87
N VAL A 23 4.85 7.56 14.75
CA VAL A 23 6.06 7.95 15.49
C VAL A 23 7.23 8.16 14.54
N ALA A 24 7.44 7.26 13.58
CA ALA A 24 8.51 7.38 12.59
C ALA A 24 8.39 8.67 11.76
N SER A 25 7.16 9.06 11.38
CA SER A 25 6.88 10.28 10.61
C SER A 25 7.18 11.58 11.36
N SER A 26 7.18 11.55 12.71
CA SER A 26 7.54 12.69 13.54
C SER A 26 9.06 12.96 13.60
N LEU A 27 9.87 12.03 13.12
CA LEU A 27 11.33 12.11 13.09
C LEU A 27 11.82 12.61 11.71
N ALA A 28 13.01 13.22 11.70
CA ALA A 28 13.66 13.64 10.47
C ALA A 28 13.90 12.46 9.52
N GLU A 29 13.87 12.71 8.21
CA GLU A 29 14.01 11.68 7.17
C GLU A 29 15.36 10.93 7.24
N ASP A 30 16.41 11.59 7.74
CA ASP A 30 17.75 11.04 7.89
C ASP A 30 18.02 10.40 9.26
N ASP A 31 17.06 10.45 10.19
CA ASP A 31 17.18 9.90 11.54
C ASP A 31 17.29 8.36 11.49
N GLU A 32 18.31 7.81 12.14
CA GLU A 32 18.54 6.37 12.21
C GLU A 32 17.39 5.63 12.93
N ARG A 33 16.73 6.28 13.90
CA ARG A 33 15.58 5.71 14.62
C ARG A 33 14.39 5.53 13.69
N ARG A 34 14.16 6.49 12.77
CA ARG A 34 13.13 6.37 11.74
C ARG A 34 13.36 5.14 10.88
N ARG A 35 14.58 4.98 10.33
CA ARG A 35 14.95 3.79 9.55
C ARG A 35 14.78 2.47 10.31
N LYS A 36 15.07 2.46 11.62
CA LYS A 36 14.86 1.29 12.48
C LYS A 36 13.38 0.95 12.63
N LEU A 37 12.53 1.95 12.85
CA LEU A 37 11.07 1.76 12.95
C LEU A 37 10.48 1.27 11.62
N ASP A 38 10.85 1.89 10.50
CA ASP A 38 10.45 1.45 9.15
C ASP A 38 10.87 -0.01 8.90
N GLY A 39 12.09 -0.38 9.33
CA GLY A 39 12.58 -1.75 9.26
C GLY A 39 11.81 -2.75 10.14
N VAL A 40 11.30 -2.31 11.30
CA VAL A 40 10.40 -3.12 12.14
C VAL A 40 9.07 -3.32 11.44
N VAL A 41 8.42 -2.25 10.97
CA VAL A 41 7.15 -2.31 10.22
C VAL A 41 7.27 -3.26 9.04
N ALA A 42 8.28 -3.08 8.19
CA ALA A 42 8.46 -3.89 7.00
C ALA A 42 8.68 -5.38 7.33
N ARG A 43 9.39 -5.69 8.41
CA ARG A 43 9.58 -7.08 8.86
C ARG A 43 8.29 -7.66 9.42
N THR A 44 7.56 -6.90 10.23
CA THR A 44 6.29 -7.33 10.82
C THR A 44 5.27 -7.64 9.73
N LEU A 45 5.10 -6.76 8.73
CA LEU A 45 4.20 -6.99 7.61
C LEU A 45 4.57 -8.23 6.78
N ARG A 46 5.86 -8.44 6.50
CA ARG A 46 6.31 -9.64 5.75
C ARG A 46 6.10 -10.95 6.51
N GLN A 47 6.04 -10.91 7.84
CA GLN A 47 5.81 -12.09 8.68
C GLN A 47 4.32 -12.34 8.95
N ALA A 48 3.46 -11.36 8.64
CA ALA A 48 2.03 -11.48 8.84
C ALA A 48 1.44 -12.56 7.91
N PRO A 49 0.45 -13.33 8.37
CA PRO A 49 -0.19 -14.34 7.53
C PRO A 49 -0.95 -13.66 6.38
N PRO A 50 -1.02 -14.29 5.20
CA PRO A 50 -1.78 -13.77 4.08
C PRO A 50 -3.29 -13.80 4.38
N VAL A 51 -4.03 -12.84 3.83
CA VAL A 51 -5.39 -12.49 4.26
C VAL A 51 -6.44 -13.01 3.29
N ARG A 52 -7.58 -13.51 3.80
CA ARG A 52 -8.70 -13.94 2.95
C ARG A 52 -9.43 -12.73 2.33
N PRO A 53 -9.95 -12.83 1.08
CA PRO A 53 -10.70 -11.73 0.45
C PRO A 53 -11.89 -11.22 1.26
N VAL A 54 -12.58 -12.09 2.01
CA VAL A 54 -13.70 -11.68 2.88
C VAL A 54 -13.24 -10.79 4.03
N VAL A 55 -12.08 -11.11 4.64
CA VAL A 55 -11.48 -10.31 5.73
C VAL A 55 -10.99 -8.97 5.20
N ALA A 56 -10.31 -8.96 4.06
CA ALA A 56 -9.92 -7.71 3.40
C ALA A 56 -11.13 -6.83 3.03
N GLY A 57 -12.27 -7.43 2.70
CA GLY A 57 -13.53 -6.72 2.48
C GLY A 57 -14.03 -6.01 3.72
N GLU A 58 -14.00 -6.69 4.88
CA GLU A 58 -14.34 -6.07 6.16
C GLU A 58 -13.40 -4.91 6.53
N LEU A 59 -12.10 -5.04 6.26
CA LEU A 59 -11.10 -4.01 6.57
C LEU A 59 -11.21 -2.78 5.66
N LEU A 60 -11.45 -2.99 4.36
CA LEU A 60 -11.56 -1.92 3.37
C LEU A 60 -12.97 -1.33 3.30
N ASP A 61 -13.96 -1.88 4.02
CA ASP A 61 -15.38 -1.58 3.85
C ASP A 61 -15.80 -1.72 2.36
N LEU A 62 -15.54 -2.92 1.81
CA LEU A 62 -15.84 -3.34 0.44
C LEU A 62 -16.43 -4.75 0.44
N THR A 63 -17.22 -5.08 -0.58
CA THR A 63 -17.69 -6.47 -0.74
C THR A 63 -16.54 -7.41 -1.12
N GLU A 64 -16.62 -8.69 -0.71
CA GLU A 64 -15.66 -9.72 -1.13
C GLU A 64 -15.54 -9.80 -2.67
N LYS A 65 -16.65 -9.61 -3.40
CA LYS A 65 -16.66 -9.56 -4.87
C LYS A 65 -15.78 -8.43 -5.40
N THR A 66 -15.88 -7.23 -4.81
CA THR A 66 -15.08 -6.07 -5.17
C THR A 66 -13.60 -6.32 -4.87
N VAL A 67 -13.27 -6.88 -3.71
CA VAL A 67 -11.89 -7.24 -3.34
C VAL A 67 -11.29 -8.24 -4.33
N LYS A 68 -12.03 -9.29 -4.69
CA LYS A 68 -11.58 -10.26 -5.72
C LYS A 68 -11.41 -9.60 -7.09
N ALA A 69 -12.20 -8.59 -7.44
CA ALA A 69 -12.00 -7.83 -8.65
C ALA A 69 -10.69 -7.02 -8.58
N TRP A 70 -10.47 -6.28 -7.48
CA TRP A 70 -9.24 -5.50 -7.26
C TRP A 70 -7.98 -6.36 -7.31
N ALA A 71 -8.05 -7.59 -6.79
CA ALA A 71 -6.96 -8.55 -6.87
C ALA A 71 -6.65 -9.02 -8.30
N ARG A 72 -7.70 -9.21 -9.14
CA ARG A 72 -7.52 -9.56 -10.55
C ARG A 72 -6.99 -8.40 -11.40
N GLU A 73 -7.37 -7.18 -11.04
CA GLU A 73 -6.86 -5.94 -11.64
C GLU A 73 -5.46 -5.56 -11.12
N GLY A 74 -4.85 -6.34 -10.21
CA GLY A 74 -3.49 -6.13 -9.72
C GLY A 74 -3.33 -5.02 -8.67
N VAL A 75 -4.42 -4.40 -8.21
CA VAL A 75 -4.40 -3.43 -7.11
C VAL A 75 -4.02 -4.12 -5.80
N LEU A 76 -4.66 -5.26 -5.52
CA LEU A 76 -4.27 -6.14 -4.42
C LEU A 76 -3.39 -7.26 -4.96
N ALA A 77 -2.30 -7.57 -4.25
CA ALA A 77 -1.42 -8.67 -4.65
C ALA A 77 -1.99 -10.00 -4.15
N ILE A 78 -2.01 -10.99 -5.05
CA ILE A 78 -2.44 -12.35 -4.73
C ILE A 78 -1.23 -13.12 -4.21
N HIS A 79 -1.30 -13.58 -2.95
CA HIS A 79 -0.28 -14.41 -2.34
C HIS A 79 -0.37 -15.87 -2.82
N SER A 80 -1.60 -16.41 -2.89
CA SER A 80 -1.86 -17.74 -3.45
C SER A 80 -3.26 -17.80 -4.05
N GLN A 81 -3.46 -18.64 -5.07
CA GLN A 81 -4.78 -18.88 -5.68
C GLN A 81 -5.40 -20.20 -5.25
N GLU A 82 -4.59 -21.24 -4.99
CA GLU A 82 -5.04 -22.58 -4.64
C GLU A 82 -4.47 -23.02 -3.28
N PRO A 83 -5.23 -23.79 -2.46
CA PRO A 83 -6.61 -24.26 -2.69
C PRO A 83 -7.68 -23.17 -2.49
N ARG A 84 -7.28 -21.97 -2.07
CA ARG A 84 -8.15 -20.79 -1.91
C ARG A 84 -7.33 -19.52 -2.12
N MET A 85 -7.97 -18.48 -2.65
CA MET A 85 -7.35 -17.18 -2.84
C MET A 85 -6.97 -16.54 -1.50
N LEU A 86 -5.70 -16.13 -1.38
CA LEU A 86 -5.18 -15.35 -0.27
C LEU A 86 -4.45 -14.12 -0.82
N LEU A 87 -4.54 -13.02 -0.09
CA LEU A 87 -4.00 -11.72 -0.44
C LEU A 87 -2.73 -11.46 0.36
N ASP A 88 -1.78 -10.80 -0.27
CA ASP A 88 -0.55 -10.36 0.37
C ASP A 88 -0.83 -9.22 1.36
N THR A 89 -0.31 -9.37 2.57
CA THR A 89 -0.61 -8.45 3.69
C THR A 89 0.10 -7.11 3.55
N VAL A 90 1.30 -7.10 2.95
CA VAL A 90 2.04 -5.85 2.69
C VAL A 90 1.24 -4.98 1.72
N ARG A 91 0.82 -5.57 0.59
CA ARG A 91 0.03 -4.84 -0.40
C ARG A 91 -1.35 -4.42 0.12
N LEU A 92 -1.97 -5.26 0.96
CA LEU A 92 -3.25 -4.91 1.60
C LEU A 92 -3.11 -3.69 2.52
N HIS A 93 -2.05 -3.62 3.31
CA HIS A 93 -1.75 -2.47 4.18
C HIS A 93 -1.60 -1.17 3.39
N GLU A 94 -0.79 -1.20 2.32
CA GLU A 94 -0.62 -0.05 1.41
C GLU A 94 -1.96 0.45 0.85
N VAL A 95 -2.78 -0.48 0.34
CA VAL A 95 -4.09 -0.14 -0.24
C VAL A 95 -5.04 0.40 0.83
N LEU A 96 -4.99 -0.12 2.06
CA LEU A 96 -5.82 0.35 3.16
C LEU A 96 -5.51 1.82 3.51
N HIS A 97 -4.22 2.17 3.63
CA HIS A 97 -3.79 3.55 3.83
C HIS A 97 -4.26 4.47 2.70
N LEU A 98 -4.08 4.06 1.44
CA LEU A 98 -4.51 4.85 0.30
C LEU A 98 -6.03 5.07 0.30
N VAL A 99 -6.82 4.02 0.57
CA VAL A 99 -8.28 4.15 0.66
C VAL A 99 -8.71 5.05 1.81
N ALA A 100 -8.05 4.95 2.97
CA ALA A 100 -8.31 5.83 4.11
C ALA A 100 -8.00 7.30 3.78
N ASP A 101 -6.86 7.60 3.16
CA ASP A 101 -6.50 8.93 2.70
C ASP A 101 -7.51 9.49 1.68
N LEU A 102 -7.95 8.65 0.74
CA LEU A 102 -8.93 9.02 -0.27
C LEU A 102 -10.29 9.36 0.34
N ARG A 103 -10.75 8.54 1.28
CA ARG A 103 -11.99 8.80 2.03
C ARG A 103 -11.88 10.08 2.85
N ARG A 104 -10.74 10.30 3.54
CA ARG A 104 -10.46 11.56 4.26
C ARG A 104 -10.47 12.78 3.34
N ALA A 105 -10.03 12.64 2.10
CA ALA A 105 -10.11 13.67 1.06
C ALA A 105 -11.50 13.79 0.39
N GLY A 106 -12.52 13.08 0.90
CA GLY A 106 -13.89 13.11 0.39
C GLY A 106 -14.15 12.28 -0.87
N LYS A 107 -13.15 11.50 -1.34
CA LYS A 107 -13.31 10.61 -2.50
C LYS A 107 -13.89 9.28 -2.05
N THR A 108 -15.11 8.97 -2.53
CA THR A 108 -15.81 7.70 -2.22
C THR A 108 -16.21 6.90 -3.46
N ARG A 109 -16.10 7.49 -4.66
CA ARG A 109 -16.38 6.85 -5.95
C ARG A 109 -15.09 6.69 -6.75
N GLY A 110 -15.03 5.68 -7.62
CA GLY A 110 -13.86 5.45 -8.47
C GLY A 110 -12.59 5.09 -7.68
N LEU A 111 -12.74 4.49 -6.49
CA LEU A 111 -11.62 4.18 -5.61
C LEU A 111 -10.56 3.29 -6.28
N LEU A 112 -10.99 2.32 -7.11
CA LEU A 112 -10.07 1.44 -7.84
C LEU A 112 -9.13 2.26 -8.74
N ASP A 113 -9.68 3.12 -9.59
CA ASP A 113 -8.88 3.91 -10.55
C ASP A 113 -7.91 4.85 -9.84
N GLU A 114 -8.35 5.43 -8.71
CA GLU A 114 -7.55 6.35 -7.93
C GLU A 114 -6.44 5.64 -7.14
N VAL A 115 -6.73 4.46 -6.56
CA VAL A 115 -5.70 3.63 -5.93
C VAL A 115 -4.70 3.16 -6.98
N HIS A 116 -5.16 2.70 -8.15
CA HIS A 116 -4.28 2.32 -9.24
C HIS A 116 -3.38 3.48 -9.67
N ARG A 117 -3.94 4.69 -9.81
CA ARG A 117 -3.17 5.90 -10.14
C ARG A 117 -2.09 6.17 -9.10
N ARG A 118 -2.44 6.18 -7.80
CA ARG A 118 -1.46 6.46 -6.74
C ARG A 118 -0.37 5.41 -6.63
N LEU A 119 -0.71 4.13 -6.76
CA LEU A 119 0.28 3.05 -6.78
C LEU A 119 1.21 3.15 -7.99
N SER A 120 0.67 3.56 -9.16
CA SER A 120 1.48 3.79 -10.36
C SER A 120 2.40 4.99 -10.19
N ASP A 121 1.87 6.10 -9.66
CA ASP A 121 2.64 7.31 -9.38
C ASP A 121 3.77 7.03 -8.39
N GLN A 122 3.50 6.28 -7.31
CA GLN A 122 4.49 5.89 -6.33
C GLN A 122 5.54 4.96 -6.93
N SER A 123 5.14 3.95 -7.71
CA SER A 123 6.09 3.08 -8.41
C SER A 123 6.95 3.84 -9.40
N LEU A 124 6.44 4.91 -10.03
CA LEU A 124 7.24 5.78 -10.89
C LEU A 124 8.24 6.60 -10.06
N LEU A 125 7.81 7.19 -8.94
CA LEU A 125 8.66 7.95 -8.02
C LEU A 125 9.78 7.10 -7.40
N ASP A 126 9.52 5.82 -7.12
CA ASP A 126 10.50 4.88 -6.57
C ASP A 126 11.59 4.49 -7.59
N ARG A 127 11.42 4.83 -8.87
CA ARG A 127 12.47 4.60 -9.86
C ARG A 127 13.60 5.62 -9.70
N ALA A 128 14.78 5.13 -9.36
CA ALA A 128 15.98 5.94 -9.20
C ALA A 128 16.36 6.77 -10.45
N ASP A 129 15.98 6.31 -11.65
CA ASP A 129 16.20 7.05 -12.90
C ASP A 129 15.27 8.26 -13.06
N LEU A 130 14.06 8.21 -12.52
CA LEU A 130 13.11 9.32 -12.54
C LEU A 130 13.54 10.44 -11.58
N ALA A 131 14.01 10.10 -10.38
CA ALA A 131 14.54 11.07 -9.43
C ALA A 131 15.73 11.84 -10.04
N THR A 132 16.63 11.13 -10.71
CA THR A 132 17.76 11.72 -11.46
C THR A 132 17.26 12.62 -12.60
N SER A 133 16.29 12.16 -13.38
CA SER A 133 15.73 12.93 -14.51
C SER A 133 15.01 14.20 -14.05
N LEU A 134 14.33 14.18 -12.90
CA LEU A 134 13.66 15.35 -12.31
C LEU A 134 14.65 16.38 -11.78
N ASP A 135 15.75 15.94 -11.15
CA ASP A 135 16.82 16.82 -10.69
C ASP A 135 17.55 17.48 -11.88
N GLU A 136 17.80 16.71 -12.94
CA GLU A 136 18.31 17.24 -14.21
C GLU A 136 17.34 18.26 -14.82
N MET A 137 16.02 18.01 -14.79
CA MET A 137 15.03 18.96 -15.28
C MET A 137 15.02 20.26 -14.46
N ARG A 138 15.03 20.17 -13.11
CA ARG A 138 15.10 21.33 -12.20
C ARG A 138 16.40 22.12 -12.38
N SER A 139 17.48 21.44 -12.68
CA SER A 139 18.80 22.04 -12.94
C SER A 139 19.00 22.49 -14.39
N GLY A 140 17.97 22.38 -15.25
CA GLY A 140 18.03 22.78 -16.67
C GLY A 140 18.91 21.89 -17.57
N LYS A 141 19.26 20.69 -17.12
CA LYS A 141 20.13 19.70 -17.79
C LYS A 141 19.37 18.61 -18.56
N GLY A 142 18.04 18.56 -18.44
CA GLY A 142 17.22 17.53 -19.08
C GLY A 142 17.36 17.51 -20.60
N ARG A 143 17.72 16.35 -21.17
CA ARG A 143 17.89 16.17 -22.62
C ARG A 143 16.52 15.95 -23.28
N VAL A 144 16.06 16.89 -24.12
CA VAL A 144 14.82 16.71 -24.90
C VAL A 144 15.01 15.58 -25.90
N VAL A 145 14.39 14.43 -25.65
CA VAL A 145 14.35 13.33 -26.60
C VAL A 145 13.28 13.65 -27.64
N ARG A 146 13.68 14.19 -28.78
CA ARG A 146 12.80 14.24 -29.95
C ARG A 146 12.75 12.85 -30.55
N THR A 147 11.61 12.18 -30.42
CA THR A 147 11.31 10.99 -31.21
C THR A 147 11.17 11.42 -32.68
N ALA A 148 11.97 10.80 -33.54
CA ALA A 148 11.90 10.97 -35.00
C ALA A 148 10.72 10.19 -35.59
#